data_AF-A0AAW6FRF7-F1
#
_entry.id   AF-A0AAW6FRF7-F1
#
_cell.length_a   1.000
_cell.length_b   1.000
_cell.length_c   1.000
_cell.angle_alpha   90.00
_cell.angle_beta   90.00
_cell.angle_gamma   90.00
#
_symmetry.space_group_name_H-M   'P 1'
#
loop_
_entity.id
_entity.type
_entity.pdbx_description
1 polymer ?
#
loop_
_entity_poly.entity_id
_entity_poly.type
_entity_poly.pdbx_seq_one_letter_code
_entity_poly.pdbx_strand_id
1 'polypeptide(L)'
;MSINYESNYLLPSIYDQLCAYQKDRVSQMIRDFIETNRQMNQFHFEYCPKCGQFHPVLVKAGKTKAGKQMLKCSSCHKRFVCDHEQLTYYSHQPQSKWNDLIIETQKGNSLLHTAAKINVHESTVFCMRHKYLHFIEDMESDIYGRS
;
A
#
# COMPACT_ATOMS: atom_id res chain seq x y z
N MET A 1 10.51 20.75 -4.98
CA MET A 1 11.78 20.97 -4.24
C MET A 1 12.78 19.93 -4.70
N SER A 2 13.78 20.35 -5.46
CA SER A 2 14.83 19.49 -5.99
C SER A 2 15.82 19.20 -4.86
N ILE A 3 15.86 17.95 -4.39
CA ILE A 3 16.79 17.53 -3.35
C ILE A 3 18.12 17.18 -4.04
N ASN A 4 19.22 17.83 -3.65
CA ASN A 4 20.57 17.53 -4.15
C ASN A 4 20.99 16.12 -3.72
N TYR A 5 21.26 15.25 -4.68
CA TYR A 5 21.64 13.85 -4.44
C TYR A 5 23.16 13.67 -4.56
N GLU A 6 23.93 14.22 -3.62
CA GLU A 6 25.32 13.81 -3.41
C GLU A 6 25.52 13.35 -1.96
N SER A 7 24.71 12.38 -1.54
CA SER A 7 25.03 11.61 -0.35
C SER A 7 25.94 10.46 -0.76
N ASN A 8 27.24 10.59 -0.47
CA ASN A 8 28.15 9.44 -0.54
C ASN A 8 27.71 8.44 0.53
N TYR A 9 27.00 7.40 0.11
CA TYR A 9 26.48 6.35 1.00
C TYR A 9 27.56 5.40 1.52
N LEU A 10 28.80 5.53 1.03
CA LEU A 10 29.95 4.70 1.36
C LEU A 10 30.99 5.50 2.13
N LEU A 11 31.70 4.84 3.03
CA LEU A 11 32.87 5.43 3.70
C LEU A 11 33.93 5.81 2.65
N PRO A 12 34.63 6.95 2.82
CA PRO A 12 35.63 7.40 1.85
C PRO A 12 36.69 6.34 1.52
N SER A 13 37.14 5.59 2.54
CA SER A 13 38.12 4.51 2.39
C SER A 13 37.67 3.36 1.47
N ILE A 14 36.37 3.09 1.39
CA ILE A 14 35.77 2.08 0.50
C ILE A 14 35.46 2.71 -0.85
N TYR A 15 34.99 3.96 -0.86
CA TYR A 15 34.65 4.70 -2.06
C TYR A 15 35.85 4.81 -3.01
N ASP A 16 37.03 5.11 -2.50
CA ASP A 16 38.24 5.29 -3.31
C ASP A 16 38.77 3.97 -3.93
N GLN A 17 38.36 2.82 -3.41
CA GLN A 17 38.73 1.50 -3.95
C GLN A 17 37.81 1.02 -5.08
N LEU A 18 36.71 1.75 -5.36
CA LEU A 18 35.71 1.37 -6.37
C LEU A 18 35.90 2.17 -7.66
N CYS A 19 35.74 1.51 -8.81
CA CYS A 19 35.68 2.19 -10.09
C CYS A 19 34.33 2.93 -10.27
N ALA A 20 34.27 3.87 -11.21
CA ALA A 20 33.07 4.71 -11.44
C ALA A 20 31.78 3.87 -11.62
N TYR A 21 31.83 2.81 -12.42
CA TYR A 21 30.67 1.93 -12.61
C TYR A 21 30.23 1.22 -11.32
N GLN A 22 31.18 0.78 -10.49
CA GLN A 22 30.87 0.13 -9.21
C GLN A 22 30.23 1.10 -8.22
N LYS A 23 30.71 2.35 -8.20
CA LYS A 23 30.14 3.44 -7.38
C LYS A 23 28.68 3.70 -7.75
N ASP A 24 28.39 3.82 -9.04
CA ASP A 24 27.03 4.04 -9.54
C ASP A 24 26.11 2.86 -9.22
N ARG A 25 26.57 1.63 -9.46
CA ARG A 25 25.79 0.43 -9.18
C ARG A 25 25.45 0.28 -7.70
N VAL A 26 26.40 0.50 -6.80
CA VAL A 26 26.17 0.44 -5.35
C VAL A 26 25.24 1.56 -4.90
N SER A 27 25.42 2.77 -5.43
CA SER A 27 24.54 3.90 -5.13
C SER A 27 23.10 3.62 -5.57
N GLN A 28 22.91 3.04 -6.76
CA GLN A 28 21.59 2.64 -7.25
C GLN A 28 20.97 1.58 -6.34
N MET A 29 21.72 0.54 -5.95
CA MET A 29 21.22 -0.49 -5.02
C MET A 29 20.78 0.12 -3.68
N ILE A 30 21.58 1.04 -3.13
CA ILE A 30 21.25 1.72 -1.88
C ILE A 30 19.98 2.55 -2.03
N ARG A 31 19.84 3.31 -3.13
CA ARG A 31 18.61 4.05 -3.43
C ARG A 31 17.39 3.13 -3.55
N ASP A 32 17.53 2.00 -4.24
CA ASP A 32 16.46 1.01 -4.40
C ASP A 32 16.04 0.40 -3.06
N PHE A 33 16.99 0.15 -2.14
CA PHE A 33 16.71 -0.30 -0.78
C PHE A 33 16.03 0.78 0.05
N ILE A 34 16.52 2.02 0.00
CA ILE A 34 15.90 3.15 0.73
C ILE A 34 14.47 3.36 0.26
N GLU A 35 14.25 3.39 -1.05
CA GLU A 35 12.91 3.56 -1.63
C GLU A 35 12.01 2.37 -1.30
N THR A 36 12.55 1.14 -1.34
CA THR A 36 11.85 -0.05 -0.87
C THR A 36 11.44 0.08 0.59
N ASN A 37 12.35 0.50 1.47
CA ASN A 37 12.08 0.67 2.89
C ASN A 37 11.06 1.79 3.13
N ARG A 38 11.11 2.87 2.35
CA ARG A 38 10.14 3.96 2.41
C ARG A 38 8.74 3.49 2.00
N GLN A 39 8.64 2.68 0.94
CA GLN A 39 7.39 2.03 0.54
C GLN A 39 6.92 0.99 1.56
N MET A 40 7.84 0.30 2.25
CA MET A 40 7.47 -0.62 3.34
C MET A 40 6.98 0.13 4.58
N ASN A 41 7.57 1.28 4.91
CA ASN A 41 7.09 2.17 5.98
C ASN A 41 5.73 2.79 5.69
N GLN A 42 5.27 2.77 4.43
CA GLN A 42 3.90 3.14 4.07
C GLN A 42 2.86 2.11 4.57
N PHE A 43 3.27 0.86 4.80
CA PHE A 43 2.39 -0.21 5.25
C PHE A 43 2.82 -0.68 6.65
N HIS A 44 2.34 0.02 7.68
CA HIS A 44 2.54 -0.39 9.06
C HIS A 44 1.51 -1.48 9.41
N PHE A 45 1.98 -2.72 9.56
CA PHE A 45 1.18 -3.82 10.11
C PHE A 45 1.57 -4.03 11.56
N GLU A 46 0.67 -3.70 12.48
CA GLU A 46 0.88 -4.00 13.89
C GLU A 46 0.80 -5.51 14.15
N TYR A 47 -0.11 -6.20 13.45
CA TYR A 47 -0.28 -7.64 13.51
C TYR A 47 -0.22 -8.26 12.11
N CYS A 48 0.25 -9.51 12.02
CA CYS A 48 0.17 -10.28 10.78
C CYS A 48 -1.30 -10.59 10.43
N PRO A 49 -1.80 -10.20 9.25
CA PRO A 49 -3.20 -10.46 8.84
C PRO A 49 -3.57 -11.95 8.69
N LYS A 50 -2.59 -12.86 8.78
CA LYS A 50 -2.77 -14.29 8.58
C LYS A 50 -2.55 -15.14 9.81
N CYS A 51 -1.84 -14.62 10.82
CA CYS A 51 -1.52 -15.39 12.03
C CYS A 51 -1.54 -14.56 13.32
N GLY A 52 -1.82 -13.26 13.26
CA GLY A 52 -1.90 -12.39 14.44
C GLY A 52 -0.56 -12.11 15.12
N GLN A 53 0.58 -12.43 14.50
CA GLN A 53 1.89 -12.12 15.08
C GLN A 53 2.07 -10.61 15.21
N PHE A 54 2.33 -10.13 16.42
CA PHE A 54 2.65 -8.72 16.68
C PHE A 54 4.02 -8.37 16.10
N HIS A 55 4.11 -7.18 15.49
CA HIS A 55 5.25 -6.67 14.72
C HIS A 55 5.85 -7.72 13.77
N PRO A 56 5.08 -8.16 12.75
CA PRO A 56 5.55 -9.21 11.87
C PRO A 56 6.73 -8.74 11.02
N VAL A 57 7.79 -9.55 10.97
CA VAL A 57 8.84 -9.38 9.97
C VAL A 57 8.28 -9.79 8.61
N LEU A 58 8.19 -8.83 7.68
CA LEU A 58 7.63 -9.03 6.34
C LEU A 58 8.71 -8.92 5.26
N VAL A 59 8.71 -9.86 4.32
CA VAL A 59 9.61 -9.85 3.16
C VAL A 59 8.82 -9.77 1.86
N LYS A 60 9.39 -9.15 0.82
CA LYS A 60 8.79 -9.12 -0.52
C LYS A 60 8.68 -10.54 -1.08
N ALA A 61 7.53 -10.88 -1.65
CA ALA A 61 7.19 -12.22 -2.11
C ALA A 61 6.57 -12.22 -3.52
N GLY A 62 7.16 -11.42 -4.42
CA GLY A 62 6.68 -11.24 -5.79
C GLY A 62 5.51 -10.26 -5.90
N LYS A 63 4.83 -10.26 -7.05
CA LYS A 63 3.69 -9.38 -7.35
C LYS A 63 2.49 -10.22 -7.79
N THR A 64 1.28 -9.71 -7.57
CA THR A 64 0.05 -10.31 -8.11
C THR A 64 0.00 -10.17 -9.63
N LYS A 65 -0.93 -10.86 -10.30
CA LYS A 65 -1.19 -10.69 -11.73
C LYS A 65 -1.52 -9.24 -12.12
N ALA A 66 -2.11 -8.48 -11.19
CA ALA A 66 -2.42 -7.06 -11.35
C ALA A 66 -1.24 -6.13 -10.99
N GLY A 67 -0.05 -6.68 -10.68
CA GLY A 67 1.15 -5.92 -10.34
C GLY A 67 1.27 -5.44 -8.90
N LYS A 68 0.31 -5.76 -8.01
CA LYS A 68 0.37 -5.39 -6.59
C LYS A 68 1.47 -6.16 -5.86
N GLN A 69 2.24 -5.51 -5.00
CA GLN A 69 3.30 -6.15 -4.22
C GLN A 69 2.70 -7.14 -3.21
N MET A 70 3.23 -8.37 -3.18
CA MET A 70 2.91 -9.36 -2.16
C MET A 70 4.00 -9.36 -1.07
N LEU A 71 3.57 -9.48 0.18
CA LEU A 71 4.40 -9.62 1.36
C LEU A 71 4.24 -11.03 1.93
N LYS A 72 5.30 -11.57 2.52
CA LYS A 72 5.31 -12.86 3.22
C LYS A 72 5.73 -12.63 4.66
N CYS A 73 4.93 -13.16 5.59
CA CYS A 73 5.30 -13.14 7.01
C CYS A 73 6.38 -14.18 7.30
N SER A 74 7.42 -13.79 8.04
CA SER A 74 8.48 -14.72 8.44
C SER A 74 8.04 -15.75 9.46
N SER A 75 7.00 -15.49 10.26
CA SER A 75 6.54 -16.42 11.30
C SER A 75 5.63 -17.52 10.73
N CYS A 76 4.64 -17.17 9.91
CA CYS A 76 3.68 -18.15 9.38
C CYS A 76 3.90 -18.51 7.91
N HIS A 77 4.84 -17.84 7.24
CA HIS A 77 5.19 -18.05 5.83
C HIS A 77 4.05 -17.86 4.82
N LYS A 78 2.88 -17.39 5.26
CA LYS A 78 1.75 -17.05 4.40
C LYS A 78 2.01 -15.72 3.70
N ARG A 79 1.46 -15.61 2.48
CA ARG A 79 1.55 -14.42 1.63
C ARG A 79 0.24 -13.62 1.69
N PHE A 80 0.35 -12.31 1.62
CA PHE A 80 -0.77 -11.37 1.51
C PHE A 80 -0.33 -10.13 0.73
N VAL A 81 -1.27 -9.32 0.28
CA VAL A 81 -0.99 -8.05 -0.42
C VAL A 81 -0.96 -6.90 0.58
N CYS A 82 -0.29 -5.81 0.22
CA CYS A 82 -0.13 -4.65 1.11
C CYS A 82 -1.46 -3.96 1.49
N ASP A 83 -2.51 -4.10 0.67
CA ASP A 83 -3.85 -3.58 0.93
C ASP A 83 -4.77 -4.63 1.58
N HIS A 84 -4.22 -5.73 2.11
CA HIS A 84 -5.01 -6.71 2.87
C HIS A 84 -5.69 -6.03 4.05
N GLU A 85 -6.98 -6.31 4.27
CA GLU A 85 -7.86 -5.66 5.26
C GLU A 85 -8.11 -4.16 5.06
N GLN A 86 -7.57 -3.55 4.00
CA GLN A 86 -7.95 -2.18 3.64
C GLN A 86 -9.23 -2.18 2.80
N LEU A 87 -9.96 -1.06 2.81
CA LEU A 87 -11.15 -0.85 1.98
C LEU A 87 -10.93 -1.20 0.51
N THR A 88 -9.73 -0.95 -0.02
CA THR A 88 -9.38 -1.19 -1.43
C THR A 88 -8.99 -2.62 -1.75
N TYR A 89 -8.96 -3.53 -0.77
CA TYR A 89 -8.61 -4.94 -0.96
C TYR A 89 -9.45 -5.60 -2.07
N TYR A 90 -8.85 -6.34 -2.99
CA TYR A 90 -9.51 -6.89 -4.20
C TYR A 90 -10.15 -5.87 -5.17
N SER A 91 -10.05 -4.56 -4.92
CA SER A 91 -10.52 -3.59 -5.90
C SER A 91 -9.58 -3.52 -7.10
N HIS A 92 -10.17 -3.47 -8.28
CA HIS A 92 -9.49 -3.14 -9.54
C HIS A 92 -9.48 -1.63 -9.81
N GLN A 93 -10.19 -0.83 -8.99
CA GLN A 93 -10.19 0.62 -9.14
C GLN A 93 -9.00 1.24 -8.39
N PRO A 94 -8.35 2.26 -8.96
CA PRO A 94 -7.25 2.95 -8.31
C PRO A 94 -7.71 3.72 -7.07
N GLN A 95 -6.77 4.01 -6.17
CA GLN A 95 -7.02 4.75 -4.93
C GLN A 95 -7.69 6.11 -5.17
N SER A 96 -7.34 6.82 -6.26
CA SER A 96 -7.94 8.11 -6.59
C SER A 96 -9.46 8.03 -6.74
N LYS A 97 -9.97 7.00 -7.42
CA LYS A 97 -11.42 6.79 -7.58
C LYS A 97 -12.11 6.43 -6.27
N TRP A 98 -11.42 5.72 -5.37
CA TRP A 98 -11.93 5.47 -4.02
C TRP A 98 -12.03 6.76 -3.21
N ASN A 99 -11.01 7.63 -3.27
CA ASN A 99 -11.02 8.91 -2.58
C ASN A 99 -12.20 9.79 -3.05
N ASP A 100 -12.41 9.89 -4.37
CA ASP A 100 -13.55 10.61 -4.92
C ASP A 100 -14.88 9.99 -4.46
N LEU A 101 -15.01 8.67 -4.53
CA LEU A 101 -16.23 7.97 -4.11
C LEU A 101 -16.57 8.22 -2.62
N ILE A 102 -15.57 8.23 -1.74
CA ILE A 102 -15.75 8.53 -0.31
C ILE A 102 -16.31 9.95 -0.13
N ILE A 103 -15.69 10.94 -0.78
CA ILE A 103 -16.11 12.35 -0.72
C ILE A 103 -17.55 12.51 -1.24
N GLU A 104 -17.87 11.91 -2.39
CA GLU A 104 -19.21 12.01 -2.98
C GLU A 104 -20.28 11.30 -2.14
N THR A 105 -19.91 10.18 -1.49
CA THR A 105 -20.81 9.46 -0.59
C THR A 105 -21.12 10.30 0.66
N GLN A 106 -20.11 10.93 1.26
CA GLN A 106 -20.29 11.80 2.43
C GLN A 106 -21.12 13.06 2.11
N LYS A 107 -21.06 13.56 0.87
CA LYS A 107 -21.90 14.67 0.39
C LYS A 107 -23.35 14.26 0.11
N GLY A 108 -23.69 12.97 0.17
CA GLY A 108 -25.02 12.47 -0.16
C GLY A 108 -25.34 12.47 -1.65
N ASN A 109 -24.32 12.51 -2.53
CA ASN A 109 -24.55 12.55 -3.98
C ASN A 109 -25.03 11.20 -4.52
N SER A 110 -25.86 11.25 -5.57
CA SER A 110 -26.44 10.06 -6.19
C SER A 110 -25.37 9.15 -6.81
N LEU A 111 -25.73 7.87 -6.99
CA LEU A 111 -24.87 6.88 -7.65
C LEU A 111 -24.55 7.31 -9.08
N LEU A 112 -25.55 7.77 -9.83
CA LEU A 112 -25.42 8.26 -11.20
C LEU A 112 -24.43 9.44 -11.30
N HIS A 113 -24.53 10.43 -10.39
CA HIS A 113 -23.59 11.55 -10.34
C HIS A 113 -22.15 11.08 -10.11
N THR A 114 -21.98 10.20 -9.12
CA THR A 114 -20.67 9.67 -8.75
C THR A 114 -20.08 8.83 -9.89
N ALA A 115 -20.90 8.04 -10.58
CA ALA A 115 -20.50 7.19 -11.70
C ALA A 115 -19.95 8.00 -12.87
N ALA A 116 -20.63 9.11 -13.21
CA ALA A 116 -20.15 10.06 -14.20
C ALA A 116 -18.82 10.70 -13.77
N LYS A 117 -18.69 11.11 -12.50
CA LYS A 117 -17.48 11.77 -11.98
C LYS A 117 -16.24 10.88 -12.02
N ILE A 118 -16.35 9.64 -11.54
CA ILE A 118 -15.19 8.72 -11.48
C ILE A 118 -15.05 7.85 -12.74
N ASN A 119 -15.90 8.10 -13.75
CA ASN A 119 -15.94 7.41 -15.03
C ASN A 119 -15.96 5.88 -14.88
N VAL A 120 -17.05 5.36 -14.30
CA VAL A 120 -17.34 3.92 -14.20
C VAL A 120 -18.85 3.68 -14.35
N HIS A 121 -19.25 2.42 -14.55
CA HIS A 121 -20.66 2.06 -14.59
C HIS A 121 -21.33 2.24 -13.21
N GLU A 122 -22.61 2.62 -13.18
CA GLU A 122 -23.35 2.88 -11.94
C GLU A 122 -23.35 1.67 -10.99
N SER A 123 -23.48 0.45 -11.50
CA SER A 123 -23.38 -0.77 -10.69
C SER A 123 -22.01 -0.93 -10.01
N THR A 124 -20.93 -0.43 -10.63
CA THR A 124 -19.60 -0.44 -10.01
C THR A 124 -19.55 0.54 -8.84
N VAL A 125 -20.13 1.73 -8.98
CA VAL A 125 -20.26 2.69 -7.88
C VAL A 125 -21.09 2.11 -6.75
N PHE A 126 -22.21 1.46 -7.05
CA PHE A 126 -23.05 0.79 -6.06
C PHE A 126 -22.24 -0.22 -5.24
N CYS A 127 -21.53 -1.16 -5.89
CA CYS A 127 -20.71 -2.15 -5.20
C CYS A 127 -19.58 -1.50 -4.38
N MET A 128 -18.92 -0.47 -4.90
CA MET A 128 -17.87 0.24 -4.17
C MET A 128 -18.42 0.98 -2.95
N ARG A 129 -19.56 1.67 -3.08
CA ARG A 129 -20.21 2.40 -1.99
C ARG A 129 -20.73 1.44 -0.92
N HIS A 130 -21.37 0.35 -1.31
CA HIS A 130 -21.78 -0.70 -0.38
C HIS A 130 -20.59 -1.23 0.41
N LYS A 131 -19.47 -1.52 -0.26
CA LYS A 131 -18.24 -1.97 0.40
C LYS A 131 -17.68 -0.94 1.37
N TYR A 132 -17.70 0.34 1.02
CA TYR A 132 -17.27 1.42 1.90
C TYR A 132 -18.15 1.55 3.15
N LEU A 133 -19.47 1.49 2.99
CA LEU A 133 -20.40 1.59 4.11
C LEU A 133 -20.28 0.39 5.06
N HIS A 134 -20.19 -0.83 4.53
CA HIS A 134 -19.93 -2.03 5.33
C HIS A 134 -18.59 -1.96 6.07
N PHE A 135 -17.54 -1.42 5.42
CA PHE A 135 -16.25 -1.22 6.07
C PHE A 135 -16.33 -0.24 7.26
N ILE A 136 -17.18 0.79 7.18
CA ILE A 136 -17.43 1.69 8.32
C ILE A 136 -18.17 0.95 9.44
N GLU A 137 -19.21 0.20 9.11
CA GLU A 137 -20.00 -0.59 10.07
C GLU A 137 -19.13 -1.60 10.83
N ASP A 138 -18.22 -2.29 10.13
CA ASP A 138 -17.26 -3.21 10.75
C ASP A 138 -16.33 -2.47 11.73
N MET A 139 -15.79 -1.31 11.32
CA MET A 139 -14.94 -0.49 12.20
C MET A 139 -15.68 0.03 13.43
N GLU A 140 -16.95 0.44 13.29
CA GLU A 140 -17.78 0.86 14.42
C GLU A 140 -18.07 -0.32 15.37
N SER A 141 -18.37 -1.50 14.82
CA SER A 141 -18.63 -2.71 15.61
C SER A 141 -17.41 -3.15 16.44
N ASP A 142 -16.21 -3.00 15.88
CA ASP A 142 -14.95 -3.29 16.59
C ASP A 142 -14.69 -2.29 17.74
N ILE A 143 -15.13 -1.03 17.61
CA ILE A 143 -15.00 0.00 18.66
C ILE A 143 -15.99 -0.24 19.81
N TYR A 144 -17.23 -0.59 19.50
CA TYR A 144 -18.30 -0.69 20.51
C TYR A 144 -18.47 -2.08 21.11
N GLY A 145 -17.73 -3.08 20.63
CA GLY A 145 -17.73 -4.43 21.17
C GLY A 145 -19.01 -5.17 20.82
N ARG A 146 -18.84 -6.35 20.22
CA ARG A 146 -19.91 -7.30 19.97
C ARG A 146 -20.52 -7.73 21.31
N SER A 147 -21.66 -7.14 21.68
CA SER A 147 -22.52 -7.61 22.79
C SER A 147 -23.10 -8.98 22.48
#